data_AF-A0A512B1X4-F1
#
_entry.id   AF-A0A512B1X4-F1
#
_cell.length_a   1.000
_cell.length_b   1.000
_cell.length_c   1.000
_cell.angle_alpha   90.00
_cell.angle_beta   90.00
_cell.angle_gamma   90.00
#
_symmetry.space_group_name_H-M   'P 1'
#
loop_
_entity.id
_entity.type
_entity.pdbx_description
1 polymer ?
#
loop_
_entity_poly.entity_id
_entity_poly.type
_entity_poly.pdbx_seq_one_letter_code
_entity_poly.pdbx_strand_id
1 'polypeptide(L)'
;MTEKEDHIYLHLIESAPFNKGRNKMYAGVPGNLVAFACKLSFHRGHDGFVSFLAKSKLIDHYQQTLQATHVGGHLMVINTTGALKLIDTYFRS
;
A
#
# COMPACT_ATOMS: atom_id res chain seq x y z
N MET A 1 -3.37 11.20 -2.71
CA MET A 1 -2.22 10.91 -1.83
C MET A 1 -1.59 12.24 -1.45
N THR A 2 -1.04 12.35 -0.24
CA THR A 2 -0.43 13.60 0.26
C THR A 2 0.92 13.29 0.85
N GLU A 3 1.90 14.14 0.56
CA GLU A 3 3.22 14.08 1.17
C GLU A 3 3.16 14.61 2.62
N LYS A 4 3.78 13.86 3.52
CA LYS A 4 4.05 14.23 4.91
C LYS A 4 5.55 14.42 5.07
N GLU A 5 5.98 14.83 6.26
CA GLU A 5 7.38 15.14 6.55
C GLU A 5 8.33 13.96 6.29
N ASP A 6 7.86 12.74 6.54
CA ASP A 6 8.65 11.51 6.54
C ASP A 6 8.05 10.37 5.68
N HIS A 7 6.89 10.58 5.04
CA HIS A 7 6.21 9.53 4.27
C HIS A 7 5.15 10.06 3.29
N ILE A 8 4.66 9.18 2.42
CA ILE A 8 3.45 9.41 1.63
C ILE A 8 2.22 8.86 2.38
N TYR A 9 1.21 9.70 2.58
CA TYR A 9 -0.08 9.29 3.15
C TYR A 9 -1.10 8.96 2.06
N LEU A 10 -1.67 7.74 2.12
CA LEU A 10 -2.79 7.31 1.28
C LEU A 10 -4.12 7.49 2.03
N HIS A 11 -4.92 8.46 1.58
CA HIS A 11 -6.23 8.77 2.18
C HIS A 11 -7.23 7.63 2.07
N LEU A 12 -7.26 6.94 0.92
CA LEU A 12 -8.25 5.93 0.61
C LEU A 12 -7.68 4.88 -0.35
N ILE A 13 -7.98 3.62 -0.06
CA ILE A 13 -7.68 2.48 -0.93
C ILE A 13 -9.00 1.76 -1.21
N GLU A 14 -9.44 1.84 -2.46
CA GLU A 14 -10.68 1.20 -2.91
C GLU A 14 -10.50 0.51 -4.26
N SER A 15 -11.11 -0.68 -4.38
CA SER A 15 -11.32 -1.33 -5.66
C SER A 15 -12.68 -0.94 -6.23
N ALA A 16 -12.83 -0.98 -7.56
CA ALA A 16 -14.13 -0.87 -8.20
C ALA A 16 -15.04 -2.06 -7.83
N PRO A 17 -16.38 -1.90 -7.77
CA PRO A 17 -17.30 -2.99 -7.39
C PRO A 17 -17.10 -4.31 -8.17
N PHE A 18 -16.85 -4.21 -9.48
CA PHE A 18 -16.60 -5.37 -10.35
C PHE A 18 -15.21 -6.03 -10.14
N ASN A 19 -14.30 -5.37 -9.43
CA ASN A 19 -12.92 -5.83 -9.23
C ASN A 19 -12.60 -6.07 -7.74
N LYS A 20 -13.55 -6.68 -7.03
CA LYS A 20 -13.46 -7.04 -5.60
C LYS A 20 -13.57 -8.56 -5.42
N GLY A 21 -12.99 -9.07 -4.33
CA GLY A 21 -13.11 -10.47 -3.94
C GLY A 21 -12.24 -11.43 -4.78
N ARG A 22 -12.60 -12.72 -4.72
CA ARG A 22 -11.84 -13.80 -5.36
C ARG A 22 -11.98 -13.81 -6.90
N ASN A 23 -13.14 -13.42 -7.42
CA ASN A 23 -13.47 -13.43 -8.85
C ASN A 23 -13.17 -12.08 -9.53
N LYS A 24 -12.10 -11.40 -9.11
CA LYS A 24 -11.70 -10.10 -9.65
C LYS A 24 -11.24 -10.25 -11.11
N MET A 25 -11.72 -9.36 -11.99
CA MET A 25 -11.35 -9.35 -13.41
C MET A 25 -9.87 -9.00 -13.62
N TYR A 26 -9.34 -8.10 -12.78
CA TYR A 26 -7.96 -7.63 -12.84
C TYR A 26 -7.26 -7.91 -11.51
N ALA A 27 -6.30 -8.84 -11.55
CA ALA A 27 -5.42 -9.10 -10.42
C ALA A 27 -4.44 -7.94 -10.20
N GLY A 28 -3.95 -7.79 -8.97
CA GLY A 28 -2.87 -6.86 -8.66
C GLY A 28 -3.20 -5.37 -8.61
N VAL A 29 -4.38 -4.92 -9.05
CA VAL A 29 -4.74 -3.48 -9.10
C VAL A 29 -4.43 -2.69 -7.81
N PRO A 30 -4.96 -3.09 -6.62
CA PRO A 30 -4.66 -2.34 -5.40
C PRO A 30 -3.19 -2.43 -4.99
N GLY A 31 -2.54 -3.58 -5.22
CA GLY A 31 -1.11 -3.75 -4.91
C GLY A 31 -0.22 -2.88 -5.78
N ASN A 32 -0.52 -2.75 -7.07
CA ASN A 32 0.20 -1.88 -8.00
C ASN A 32 0.05 -0.40 -7.61
N LEU A 33 -1.16 0.03 -7.22
CA LEU A 33 -1.40 1.40 -6.75
C LEU A 33 -0.57 1.73 -5.50
N VAL A 34 -0.48 0.79 -4.56
CA VAL A 34 0.32 0.96 -3.34
C VAL A 34 1.82 0.92 -3.67
N ALA A 35 2.26 0.04 -4.57
CA ALA A 35 3.64 0.00 -5.04
C ALA A 35 4.05 1.32 -5.71
N PHE A 36 3.14 1.95 -6.47
CA PHE A 36 3.38 3.28 -7.04
C PHE A 36 3.56 4.34 -5.94
N ALA A 37 2.75 4.30 -4.88
CA ALA A 37 2.91 5.20 -3.74
C ALA A 37 4.27 5.00 -3.03
N CYS A 38 4.71 3.74 -2.88
CA CYS A 38 6.03 3.41 -2.34
C CYS A 38 7.15 3.97 -3.23
N LYS A 39 7.04 3.82 -4.56
CA LYS A 39 7.99 4.37 -5.52
C LYS A 39 8.04 5.91 -5.45
N LEU A 40 6.87 6.55 -5.37
CA LEU A 40 6.78 8.00 -5.19
C LEU A 40 7.45 8.43 -3.88
N SER A 41 7.25 7.68 -2.79
CA SER A 41 7.88 7.93 -1.50
C SER A 41 9.42 7.90 -1.59
N PHE A 42 10.00 6.91 -2.27
CA PHE A 42 11.45 6.90 -2.56
C PHE A 42 11.91 8.11 -3.37
N HIS A 43 11.17 8.49 -4.41
CA HIS A 43 11.52 9.67 -5.22
C HIS A 43 11.49 10.98 -4.43
N ARG A 44 10.77 11.02 -3.31
CA ARG A 44 10.67 12.18 -2.42
C ARG A 44 11.66 12.14 -1.25
N GLY A 45 12.50 11.09 -1.15
CA GLY A 45 13.50 10.96 -0.08
C GLY A 45 12.96 10.37 1.23
N HIS A 46 11.78 9.75 1.20
CA HIS A 46 11.10 9.18 2.38
C HIS A 46 11.33 7.67 2.55
N ASP A 47 12.38 7.11 1.95
CA ASP A 47 12.76 5.69 2.04
C ASP A 47 11.63 4.68 1.76
N GLY A 48 10.69 5.07 0.91
CA GLY A 48 9.56 4.22 0.52
C GLY A 48 8.44 4.14 1.55
N PHE A 49 8.50 4.89 2.65
CA PHE A 49 7.48 4.86 3.70
C PHE A 49 6.13 5.33 3.18
N VAL A 50 5.11 4.54 3.47
CA VAL A 50 3.70 4.85 3.16
C VAL A 50 2.85 4.52 4.37
N SER A 51 1.90 5.38 4.70
CA SER A 51 0.91 5.08 5.75
C SER A 51 -0.52 5.31 5.26
N PHE A 52 -1.46 4.59 5.88
CA PHE A 52 -2.89 4.67 5.56
C PHE A 52 -3.76 4.12 6.69
N LEU A 53 -5.05 4.44 6.63
CA LEU A 53 -6.04 3.90 7.56
C LEU A 53 -6.77 2.70 6.94
N ALA A 54 -6.81 1.59 7.66
CA ALA A 54 -7.53 0.38 7.29
C ALA A 54 -8.81 0.20 8.10
N LYS A 55 -9.89 -0.25 7.44
CA LYS A 55 -11.06 -0.81 8.15
C LYS A 55 -10.60 -2.03 8.94
N SER A 56 -11.08 -2.26 10.17
CA SER A 56 -10.58 -3.33 11.05
C SER A 56 -10.53 -4.70 10.38
N LYS A 57 -11.57 -5.05 9.60
CA LYS A 57 -11.66 -6.31 8.86
C LYS A 57 -10.65 -6.48 7.71
N LEU A 58 -9.88 -5.44 7.39
CA LEU A 58 -8.88 -5.41 6.32
C LEU A 58 -7.44 -5.30 6.86
N ILE A 59 -7.24 -5.19 8.17
CA ILE A 59 -5.90 -5.10 8.77
C ILE A 59 -5.09 -6.34 8.37
N ASP A 60 -5.55 -7.53 8.73
CA ASP A 60 -4.88 -8.80 8.40
C ASP A 60 -4.66 -8.97 6.89
N HIS A 61 -5.65 -8.57 6.10
CA HIS A 61 -5.57 -8.60 4.64
C HIS A 61 -4.38 -7.77 4.14
N TYR A 62 -4.21 -6.54 4.65
CA TYR A 62 -3.12 -5.67 4.22
C TYR A 62 -1.77 -6.04 4.83
N GLN A 63 -1.73 -6.66 6.02
CA GLN A 63 -0.51 -7.27 6.52
C GLN A 63 -0.01 -8.37 5.58
N GLN A 64 -0.91 -9.25 5.14
CA GLN A 64 -0.56 -10.38 4.28
C GLN A 64 -0.26 -9.97 2.83
N THR A 65 -1.04 -9.04 2.28
CA THR A 65 -0.97 -8.71 0.84
C THR A 65 -0.02 -7.56 0.51
N LEU A 66 0.15 -6.61 1.42
CA LEU A 66 0.99 -5.42 1.21
C LEU A 66 2.22 -5.41 2.11
N GLN A 67 2.39 -6.40 2.98
CA GLN A 67 3.44 -6.41 4.01
C GLN A 67 3.40 -5.15 4.88
N ALA A 68 2.19 -4.62 5.10
CA ALA A 68 1.98 -3.49 5.98
C ALA A 68 2.06 -3.94 7.44
N THR A 69 2.64 -3.11 8.30
CA THR A 69 2.66 -3.29 9.75
C THR A 69 1.50 -2.53 10.37
N HIS A 70 0.78 -3.17 11.28
CA HIS A 70 -0.25 -2.51 12.10
C HIS A 70 0.42 -1.83 13.29
N VAL A 71 0.27 -0.51 13.41
CA VAL A 71 0.96 0.30 14.43
C VAL A 71 0.01 0.68 15.59
N GLY A 72 -1.30 0.51 15.40
CA GLY A 72 -2.32 0.78 16.42
C GLY A 72 -3.58 1.39 15.82
N GLY A 73 -4.73 1.17 16.46
CA GLY A 73 -6.03 1.61 15.96
C GLY A 73 -6.27 1.08 14.54
N HIS A 74 -6.40 2.00 13.57
CA HIS A 74 -6.58 1.67 12.16
C HIS A 74 -5.32 1.96 11.31
N LEU A 75 -4.22 2.40 11.94
CA LEU A 75 -3.03 2.85 11.23
C LEU A 75 -2.19 1.68 10.74
N MET A 76 -1.99 1.64 9.42
CA MET A 76 -1.10 0.73 8.73
C MET A 76 0.10 1.50 8.18
N VAL A 77 1.29 0.91 8.28
CA VAL A 77 2.53 1.48 7.75
C VAL A 77 3.26 0.44 6.89
N ILE A 78 3.69 0.85 5.71
CA ILE A 78 4.62 0.08 4.88
C ILE A 78 5.98 0.72 5.06
N ASN A 79 6.92 -0.05 5.62
CA ASN A 79 8.31 0.37 5.79
C ASN A 79 9.12 0.10 4.52
N THR A 80 10.39 0.51 4.52
CA THR A 80 11.33 0.32 3.39
C THR A 80 11.35 -1.12 2.86
N THR A 81 11.39 -2.13 3.74
CA THR A 81 11.42 -3.54 3.31
C THR A 81 10.16 -3.95 2.56
N GLY A 82 8.98 -3.57 3.08
CA GLY A 82 7.70 -3.83 2.42
C GLY A 82 7.58 -3.06 1.10
N ALA A 83 8.02 -1.79 1.09
CA ALA A 83 8.03 -0.91 -0.07
C ALA A 83 8.88 -1.47 -1.21
N LEU A 84 10.12 -1.88 -0.93
CA LEU A 84 11.01 -2.47 -1.91
C LEU A 84 10.43 -3.74 -2.52
N LYS A 85 9.86 -4.64 -1.70
CA LYS A 85 9.22 -5.86 -2.21
C LYS A 85 8.02 -5.55 -3.11
N LEU A 86 7.19 -4.58 -2.73
CA LEU A 86 6.06 -4.16 -3.56
C LEU A 86 6.54 -3.58 -4.90
N ILE A 87 7.54 -2.71 -4.88
CA ILE A 87 8.10 -2.14 -6.10
C ILE A 87 8.70 -3.23 -6.99
N ASP A 88 9.47 -4.15 -6.41
CA ASP A 88 10.07 -5.29 -7.12
C ASP A 88 9.02 -6.18 -7.77
N THR A 89 7.91 -6.43 -7.07
CA THR A 89 6.81 -7.28 -7.55
C THR A 89 6.04 -6.63 -8.71
N TYR A 90 5.82 -5.32 -8.70
CA TYR A 90 4.91 -4.65 -9.63
C TYR A 90 5.60 -3.84 -10.74
N PHE A 91 6.89 -3.49 -10.59
CA PHE A 91 7.63 -2.66 -11.55
C PHE A 91 8.87 -3.33 -12.14
N ARG A 92 9.17 -4.59 -11.81
CA ARG A 92 10.18 -5.35 -12.58
C ARG A 92 9.70 -5.55 -14.02
N SER A 93 10.59 -5.21 -14.95
CA SER A 93 10.47 -5.44 -16.40
C SER A 93 11.36 -6.60 -16.81
#